data_AF-A0A7C1LSQ8-F1
#
_entry.id   AF-A0A7C1LSQ8-F1
#
_cell.length_a   1.000
_cell.length_b   1.000
_cell.length_c   1.000
_cell.angle_alpha   90.00
_cell.angle_beta   90.00
_cell.angle_gamma   90.00
#
_symmetry.space_group_name_H-M   'P 1'
#
loop_
_entity.id
_entity.type
_entity.pdbx_description
1 polymer ?
#
loop_
_entity_poly.entity_id
_entity_poly.type
_entity_poly.pdbx_seq_one_letter_code
_entity_poly.pdbx_strand_id
1 'polypeptide(L)' 'LLYKLVEAKQIPHTRIGRKILFDRQKLEKYIDENSFGVEDWDEKAKEMLE' A
#
# COMPACT_ATOMS: atom_id res chain seq x y z
N LEU A 1 3.67 5.74 6.88
CA LEU A 1 3.61 5.28 5.48
C LEU A 1 2.24 5.54 4.85
N LEU A 2 1.16 4.95 5.38
CA LEU A 2 -0.20 5.11 4.85
C LEU A 2 -0.66 6.58 4.70
N TYR A 3 -0.43 7.43 5.70
CA TYR A 3 -0.78 8.86 5.61
C TYR A 3 -0.07 9.59 4.45
N LYS A 4 1.19 9.26 4.16
CA LYS A 4 1.93 9.85 3.02
C LYS A 4 1.34 9.42 1.69
N LEU A 5 0.90 8.16 1.58
CA LEU A 5 0.25 7.63 0.38
C LEU A 5 -1.13 8.27 0.16
N VAL A 6 -1.86 8.54 1.25
CA VAL A 6 -3.12 9.29 1.22
C VAL A 6 -2.90 10.75 0.81
N GLU A 7 -1.92 11.44 1.39
CA GLU A 7 -1.58 12.82 1.03
C GLU A 7 -1.14 12.94 -0.43
N ALA A 8 -0.36 11.98 -0.92
CA ALA A 8 0.04 11.90 -2.31
C ALA A 8 -1.09 11.46 -3.26
N LYS A 9 -2.31 11.22 -2.76
CA LYS A 9 -3.48 10.74 -3.51
C LYS A 9 -3.22 9.46 -4.32
N GLN A 10 -2.29 8.64 -3.85
CA GLN A 10 -1.89 7.41 -4.54
C GLN A 10 -2.87 6.26 -4.28
N ILE A 11 -3.61 6.30 -3.16
CA ILE A 11 -4.57 5.26 -2.79
C ILE A 11 -6.00 5.82 -2.85
N PRO A 12 -6.97 5.08 -3.41
CA PRO A 12 -8.38 5.48 -3.39
C PRO A 12 -8.92 5.58 -1.97
N HIS A 13 -9.42 6.76 -1.59
CA HIS A 13 -9.99 7.02 -0.27
C HIS A 13 -11.02 8.15 -0.33
N THR A 14 -11.86 8.22 0.71
CA THR A 14 -12.83 9.30 0.92
C THR A 14 -12.46 10.05 2.19
N ARG A 15 -12.49 11.38 2.17
CA ARG A 15 -12.23 12.21 3.35
C ARG A 15 -13.54 12.79 3.90
N ILE A 16 -13.81 12.55 5.18
CA ILE A 16 -14.95 13.14 5.89
C ILE A 16 -14.38 13.92 7.09
N GLY A 17 -14.25 15.24 6.92
CA GLY A 17 -13.57 16.11 7.86
C GLY A 17 -12.11 15.70 8.08
N ARG A 18 -11.78 15.29 9.30
CA ARG A 18 -10.45 14.79 9.67
C ARG A 18 -10.29 13.28 9.49
N LYS A 19 -11.38 12.55 9.19
CA LYS A 19 -11.34 11.09 9.01
C LYS A 19 -11.06 10.74 7.55
N ILE A 20 -10.23 9.72 7.37
CA ILE A 20 -9.98 9.08 6.07
C ILE A 20 -10.70 7.74 6.11
N LEU A 21 -11.53 7.49 5.11
CA LEU A 21 -12.29 6.26 4.93
C LEU A 21 -11.77 5.56 3.69
N PHE A 22 -11.56 4.27 3.81
CA PHE A 22 -11.20 3.41 2.69
C PHE A 22 -12.37 2.51 2.40
N ASP A 23 -12.79 2.49 1.14
CA ASP A 23 -13.67 1.44 0.66
C ASP A 23 -12.85 0.16 0.53
N ARG A 24 -13.30 -0.90 1.21
CA ARG A 24 -12.55 -2.14 1.31
C ARG A 24 -12.28 -2.76 -0.07
N GLN A 25 -13.28 -2.84 -0.94
CA GLN A 25 -13.15 -3.48 -2.25
C GLN A 25 -12.19 -2.70 -3.15
N LYS A 26 -12.29 -1.37 -3.14
CA LYS A 26 -11.37 -0.51 -3.90
C LYS A 26 -9.94 -0.60 -3.38
N LEU A 27 -9.78 -0.73 -2.06
CA LEU A 27 -8.46 -0.86 -1.45
C LEU A 27 -7.83 -2.22 -1.76
N GLU A 28 -8.58 -3.31 -1.63
CA GLU A 28 -8.14 -4.66 -2.00
C GLU A 28 -7.73 -4.70 -3.47
N LYS A 29 -8.57 -4.20 -4.37
CA LYS A 29 -8.25 -4.11 -5.80
C LYS A 29 -6.99 -3.28 -6.08
N TYR A 30 -6.85 -2.13 -5.42
CA TYR A 30 -5.64 -1.31 -5.55
C TYR A 30 -4.39 -2.06 -5.08
N ILE A 31 -4.50 -2.77 -3.96
CA ILE A 31 -3.40 -3.61 -3.45
C ILE A 31 -3.09 -4.67 -4.50
N ASP A 32 -4.06 -5.43 -5.00
CA ASP A 32 -3.81 -6.48 -6.00
C ASP A 32 -3.14 -5.94 -7.27
N GLU A 33 -3.57 -4.77 -7.76
CA GLU A 33 -3.02 -4.13 -8.97
C GLU A 33 -1.62 -3.53 -8.76
N ASN A 34 -1.28 -3.13 -7.53
CA ASN A 34 -0.02 -2.46 -7.20
C ASN A 34 0.93 -3.34 -6.37
N SER A 35 0.49 -4.55 -6.03
CA SER A 35 1.32 -5.63 -5.55
C SER A 35 2.08 -6.18 -6.75
N PHE A 36 3.10 -5.45 -7.18
CA PHE A 36 4.19 -6.07 -7.92
C PHE A 36 4.73 -7.16 -7.00
N GLY A 37 4.76 -8.39 -7.52
CA GLY A 37 4.87 -9.63 -6.75
C GLY A 37 5.74 -9.49 -5.52
N VAL A 38 5.32 -10.12 -4.42
CA VAL A 38 6.12 -10.26 -3.21
C VAL A 38 7.50 -10.75 -3.66
N GLU A 39 8.43 -9.82 -3.84
CA GLU A 39 9.85 -10.11 -3.90
C GLU A 39 10.10 -10.68 -2.51
N ASP A 40 10.41 -11.98 -2.45
CA ASP A 40 10.52 -12.70 -1.20
C ASP A 40 11.55 -11.95 -0.35
N TRP A 41 11.08 -11.18 0.64
CA TRP A 41 11.96 -10.32 1.42
C TRP A 41 13.01 -11.16 2.16
N ASP A 42 12.73 -12.46 2.34
CA ASP A 42 13.66 -13.48 2.82
C ASP A 42 14.82 -13.75 1.85
N GLU A 43 14.61 -13.73 0.52
CA GLU A 43 15.71 -13.87 -0.45
C GLU A 43 16.63 -12.64 -0.41
N LYS A 44 16.06 -11.43 -0.39
CA LYS A 44 16.85 -10.20 -0.35
C LYS A 44 17.62 -10.01 0.96
N ALA A 45 17.05 -10.48 2.08
CA ALA A 45 17.73 -10.46 3.37
C ALA A 45 18.92 -11.43 3.41
N LYS A 46 18.85 -12.56 2.69
CA LYS A 46 19.98 -13.50 2.55
C LYS A 46 21.10 -12.91 1.69
N GLU A 47 20.78 -12.25 0.58
CA GLU A 47 21.79 -11.62 -0.29
C GLU A 47 22.55 -10.46 0.37
N MET A 48 21.97 -9.76 1.36
CA MET A 48 22.64 -8.66 2.06
C MET A 48 23.52 -9.09 3.25
N LEU A 49 23.52 -10.39 3.59
CA LEU A 49 24.33 -10.97 4.67
C LEU A 49 25.53 -11.78 4.16
N GLU A 50 25.70 -11.87 2.84
CA GLU A 50 26.96 -12.25 2.15
C GLU A 50 27.75 -11.02 1.71
#